data_AF-A0A6N6PLJ6-F1
#
_entry.id   AF-A0A6N6PLJ6-F1
#
_cell.length_a   1.000
_cell.length_b   1.000
_cell.length_c   1.000
_cell.angle_alpha   90.00
_cell.angle_beta   90.00
_cell.angle_gamma   90.00
#
_symmetry.space_group_name_H-M   'P 1'
#
loop_
_entity.id
_entity.type
_entity.pdbx_description
1 polymer ?
#
loop_
_entity_poly.entity_id
_entity_poly.type
_entity_poly.pdbx_seq_one_letter_code
_entity_poly.pdbx_strand_id
1 'polypeptide(L)'
;MTIEQQPSAVTLGQTLKVTINDLAFGGEGVARVNDFVLFIPYVIPGETVEVEVIEVKKAFGRAKLISVITPSVDRATPECKHFGACGGCQYQHIAYPAQLAMKRKQIADIFQRIGGIAQDIVAPVVPCPRPYGYRNRIMIRSQWNKPEQRLNIGFVRADCGLVEDIFECKIAEPALNEQITHVRNNPPPKGGIKVVLRIAPKDWEVPRDSFFQNNFFLLPGLVDTVRSALTAAGTKHLVDLYCGVGFFGIALASAVESFVGVECDRMAITAARKNAAMKNATNGEFISANVEDALPNLVNKFSAAATSVLIDPPRKGCLPQTLQLLRDQRPAQIIYVSCNPATMARDLNILCADGVFTLAKVTPLDMFPQTQHVECVADLRAAVA
;
A
#
# COMPACT_ATOMS: atom_id res chain seq x y z
N MET A 1 18.40 -53.08 -15.17
CA MET A 1 17.46 -52.28 -14.35
C MET A 1 18.13 -50.97 -14.06
N THR A 2 17.62 -49.93 -14.71
CA THR A 2 18.13 -48.56 -14.72
C THR A 2 17.96 -47.95 -13.34
N ILE A 3 19.04 -47.39 -12.81
CA ILE A 3 19.03 -46.61 -11.57
C ILE A 3 18.26 -45.31 -11.88
N GLU A 4 17.03 -45.18 -11.38
CA GLU A 4 16.34 -43.89 -11.34
C GLU A 4 17.17 -42.95 -10.45
N GLN A 5 17.89 -42.04 -11.09
CA GLN A 5 18.53 -40.92 -10.41
C GLN A 5 17.42 -40.08 -9.77
N GLN A 6 17.38 -40.04 -8.43
CA GLN A 6 16.65 -39.00 -7.71
C GLN A 6 17.09 -37.62 -8.25
N PRO A 7 16.17 -36.70 -8.54
CA PRO A 7 16.55 -35.37 -9.02
C PRO A 7 17.44 -34.71 -7.98
N SER A 8 18.58 -34.18 -8.42
CA SER A 8 19.57 -33.52 -7.57
C SER A 8 18.88 -32.50 -6.67
N ALA A 9 18.94 -32.74 -5.35
CA ALA A 9 18.39 -31.82 -4.37
C ALA A 9 19.07 -30.46 -4.53
N VAL A 10 18.27 -29.40 -4.64
CA VAL A 10 18.78 -28.03 -4.71
C VAL A 10 19.60 -27.74 -3.45
N THR A 11 20.86 -27.34 -3.60
CA THR A 11 21.78 -27.09 -2.47
C THR A 11 22.07 -25.61 -2.25
N LEU A 12 22.41 -25.24 -1.02
CA LEU A 12 22.84 -23.88 -0.67
C LEU A 12 24.12 -23.51 -1.42
N GLY A 13 24.17 -22.32 -2.01
CA GLY A 13 25.29 -21.83 -2.83
C GLY A 13 25.30 -22.35 -4.26
N GLN A 14 24.35 -23.21 -4.64
CA GLN A 14 24.24 -23.72 -6.01
C GLN A 14 23.84 -22.60 -6.98
N THR A 15 24.57 -22.49 -8.08
CA THR A 15 24.17 -21.64 -9.21
C THR A 15 23.29 -22.44 -10.17
N LEU A 16 22.15 -21.87 -10.54
CA LEU A 16 21.15 -22.48 -11.40
C LEU A 16 20.72 -21.52 -12.51
N LYS A 17 20.50 -22.06 -13.71
CA LYS A 17 19.79 -21.38 -14.77
C LYS A 17 18.32 -21.77 -14.71
N VAL A 18 17.44 -20.78 -14.52
CA VAL A 18 16.00 -21.02 -14.35
C VAL A 18 15.16 -20.07 -15.19
N THR A 19 13.95 -20.50 -15.52
CA THR A 19 12.94 -19.66 -16.17
C THR A 19 11.93 -19.20 -15.13
N ILE A 20 11.58 -17.91 -15.16
CA ILE A 20 10.60 -17.33 -14.25
C ILE A 20 9.19 -17.55 -14.81
N ASN A 21 8.35 -18.25 -14.06
CA ASN A 21 7.03 -18.67 -14.52
C ASN A 21 5.91 -17.71 -14.07
N ASP A 22 6.00 -17.19 -12.85
CA ASP A 22 4.98 -16.31 -12.25
C ASP A 22 5.64 -15.41 -11.20
N LEU A 23 4.84 -14.58 -10.54
CA LEU A 23 5.24 -13.76 -9.40
C LEU A 23 4.45 -14.16 -8.15
N ALA A 24 5.17 -14.30 -7.04
CA ALA A 24 4.59 -14.44 -5.73
C ALA A 24 4.03 -13.11 -5.22
N PHE A 25 3.18 -13.20 -4.20
CA PHE A 25 2.79 -12.01 -3.45
C PHE A 25 4.03 -11.33 -2.88
N GLY A 26 4.12 -10.03 -3.12
CA GLY A 26 5.25 -9.21 -2.72
C GLY A 26 6.36 -9.05 -3.78
N GLY A 27 6.16 -9.65 -4.96
CA GLY A 27 6.96 -9.33 -6.15
C GLY A 27 8.21 -10.17 -6.38
N GLU A 28 8.40 -11.24 -5.62
CA GLU A 28 9.42 -12.25 -5.93
C GLU A 28 8.97 -13.09 -7.13
N GLY A 29 9.84 -13.29 -8.11
CA GLY A 29 9.63 -14.24 -9.18
C GLY A 29 9.64 -15.67 -8.66
N VAL A 30 8.86 -16.51 -9.31
CA VAL A 30 8.70 -17.93 -8.99
C VAL A 30 9.27 -18.74 -10.13
N ALA A 31 10.30 -19.53 -9.82
CA ALA A 31 10.82 -20.56 -10.72
C ALA A 31 10.59 -21.94 -10.09
N ARG A 32 10.38 -22.95 -10.94
CA ARG A 32 10.28 -24.35 -10.51
C ARG A 32 11.45 -25.16 -11.05
N VAL A 33 12.11 -25.89 -10.16
CA VAL A 33 13.15 -26.87 -10.50
C VAL A 33 12.61 -28.23 -10.05
N ASN A 34 12.02 -28.98 -10.98
CA ASN A 34 11.17 -30.14 -10.68
C ASN A 34 10.04 -29.72 -9.71
N ASP A 35 9.92 -30.39 -8.56
CA ASP A 35 8.92 -30.06 -7.53
C ASP A 35 9.35 -28.95 -6.56
N PHE A 36 10.58 -28.42 -6.69
CA PHE A 36 11.14 -27.42 -5.79
C PHE A 36 10.86 -25.99 -6.28
N VAL A 37 10.34 -25.14 -5.40
CA VAL A 37 10.01 -23.74 -5.73
C VAL A 37 11.12 -22.80 -5.29
N LEU A 38 11.59 -21.93 -6.19
CA LEU A 38 12.54 -20.86 -5.88
C LEU A 38 11.86 -19.49 -5.96
N PHE A 39 11.98 -18.72 -4.89
CA PHE A 39 11.62 -17.30 -4.85
C PHE A 39 12.85 -16.44 -5.14
N ILE A 40 12.74 -15.59 -6.15
CA ILE A 40 13.86 -14.82 -6.68
C ILE A 40 13.41 -13.34 -6.78
N PRO A 41 13.98 -12.40 -6.02
CA PRO A 41 13.66 -11.00 -6.18
C PRO A 41 14.25 -10.43 -7.48
N TYR A 42 13.70 -9.31 -7.94
CA TYR A 42 14.23 -8.51 -9.06
C TYR A 42 14.20 -9.18 -10.45
N VAL A 43 13.24 -10.08 -10.66
CA VAL A 43 13.01 -10.79 -11.93
C VAL A 43 11.56 -10.67 -12.40
N ILE A 44 11.34 -10.91 -13.69
CA ILE A 44 10.04 -10.77 -14.37
C ILE A 44 9.63 -12.11 -14.99
N PRO A 45 8.34 -12.47 -14.99
CA PRO A 45 7.86 -13.64 -15.74
C PRO A 45 8.30 -13.63 -17.21
N GLY A 46 8.66 -14.80 -17.72
CA GLY A 46 9.20 -14.98 -19.07
C GLY A 46 10.72 -14.84 -19.15
N GLU A 47 11.40 -14.37 -18.11
CA GLU A 47 12.86 -14.27 -18.09
C GLU A 47 13.53 -15.62 -17.91
N THR A 48 14.70 -15.76 -18.53
CA THR A 48 15.67 -16.79 -18.16
C THR A 48 16.83 -16.13 -17.43
N VAL A 49 17.11 -16.59 -16.22
CA VAL A 49 18.07 -15.96 -15.30
C VAL A 49 19.04 -16.99 -14.73
N GLU A 50 20.21 -16.51 -14.36
CA GLU A 50 21.15 -17.22 -13.51
C GLU A 50 20.99 -16.75 -12.07
N VAL A 51 20.86 -17.69 -11.14
CA VAL A 51 20.60 -17.41 -9.72
C VAL A 51 21.47 -18.26 -8.82
N GLU A 52 21.80 -17.75 -7.65
CA GLU A 52 22.49 -18.49 -6.59
C GLU A 52 21.55 -18.74 -5.42
N VAL A 53 21.42 -19.99 -5.00
CA VAL A 53 20.54 -20.39 -3.91
C VAL A 53 21.12 -19.91 -2.57
N ILE A 54 20.36 -19.08 -1.84
CA ILE A 54 20.79 -18.48 -0.56
C ILE A 54 20.01 -19.03 0.65
N GLU A 55 18.91 -19.73 0.41
CA GLU A 55 18.10 -20.35 1.47
C GLU A 55 17.45 -21.62 0.91
N VAL A 56 17.49 -22.72 1.66
CA VAL A 56 16.81 -23.98 1.33
C VAL A 56 15.92 -24.38 2.51
N LYS A 57 14.65 -24.65 2.22
CA LYS A 57 13.67 -25.26 3.13
C LYS A 57 13.18 -26.59 2.54
N LYS A 58 12.19 -27.21 3.20
CA LYS A 58 11.69 -28.54 2.82
C LYS A 58 11.17 -28.62 1.38
N ALA A 59 10.42 -27.61 0.92
CA ALA A 59 9.74 -27.63 -0.40
C ALA A 59 10.00 -26.37 -1.24
N PHE A 60 10.71 -25.39 -0.68
CA PHE A 60 11.01 -24.15 -1.36
C PHE A 60 12.36 -23.60 -0.91
N GLY A 61 12.91 -22.68 -1.67
CA GLY A 61 14.11 -21.94 -1.33
C GLY A 61 14.03 -20.50 -1.82
N ARG A 62 15.03 -19.72 -1.45
CA ARG A 62 15.27 -18.39 -2.01
C ARG A 62 16.59 -18.39 -2.75
N ALA A 63 16.63 -17.64 -3.85
CA ALA A 63 17.85 -17.43 -4.61
C ALA A 63 18.02 -15.94 -4.92
N LYS A 64 19.27 -15.49 -4.96
CA LYS A 64 19.62 -14.15 -5.42
C LYS A 64 19.89 -14.18 -6.92
N LEU A 65 19.45 -13.15 -7.63
CA LEU A 65 19.75 -12.96 -9.05
C LEU A 65 21.25 -12.69 -9.24
N ILE A 66 21.91 -13.47 -10.11
CA ILE A 66 23.28 -13.21 -10.57
C ILE A 66 23.23 -12.41 -11.87
N SER A 67 22.53 -12.93 -12.88
CA SER A 67 22.45 -12.32 -14.20
C SER A 67 21.15 -12.65 -14.92
N VAL A 68 20.70 -11.75 -15.79
CA VAL A 68 19.56 -11.98 -16.69
C VAL A 68 20.13 -12.43 -18.03
N ILE A 69 19.82 -13.66 -18.43
CA ILE A 69 20.33 -14.27 -19.67
C ILE A 69 19.42 -13.89 -20.84
N THR A 70 18.11 -14.00 -20.63
CA THR A 70 17.09 -13.60 -21.60
C THR A 70 16.10 -12.67 -20.90
N PRO A 71 16.18 -11.35 -21.15
CA PRO A 71 15.31 -10.38 -20.49
C PRO A 71 13.88 -10.44 -21.05
N SER A 72 12.91 -10.08 -20.22
CA SER A 72 11.54 -9.85 -20.66
C SER A 72 11.48 -8.56 -21.49
N VAL A 73 10.50 -8.48 -22.39
CA VAL A 73 10.17 -7.23 -23.11
C VAL A 73 9.79 -6.10 -22.15
N ASP A 74 9.33 -6.45 -20.95
CA ASP A 74 8.96 -5.51 -19.90
C ASP A 74 10.13 -5.14 -18.98
N ARG A 75 11.35 -5.65 -19.22
CA ARG A 75 12.51 -5.24 -18.42
C ARG A 75 12.90 -3.80 -18.71
N ALA A 76 13.02 -3.01 -17.66
CA ALA A 76 13.50 -1.63 -17.70
C ALA A 76 14.83 -1.50 -16.93
N THR A 77 15.59 -0.47 -17.27
CA THR A 77 16.77 -0.07 -16.49
C THR A 77 16.32 0.77 -15.29
N PRO A 78 16.64 0.37 -14.05
CA PRO A 78 16.32 1.17 -12.86
C PRO A 78 16.93 2.58 -12.91
N GLU A 79 16.16 3.61 -12.59
CA GLU A 79 16.66 4.99 -12.50
C GLU A 79 17.55 5.23 -11.27
N CYS A 80 17.36 4.44 -10.21
CA CYS A 80 18.10 4.61 -8.96
C CYS A 80 19.30 3.67 -8.90
N LYS A 81 20.50 4.25 -8.75
CA LYS A 81 21.76 3.51 -8.54
C LYS A 81 21.79 2.59 -7.30
N HIS A 82 20.87 2.81 -6.36
CA HIS A 82 20.76 2.02 -5.12
C HIS A 82 19.71 0.91 -5.23
N PHE A 83 19.04 0.77 -6.38
CA PHE A 83 18.07 -0.30 -6.62
C PHE A 83 18.74 -1.67 -6.47
N GLY A 84 18.06 -2.62 -5.84
CA GLY A 84 18.60 -3.95 -5.51
C GLY A 84 19.29 -4.03 -4.15
N ALA A 85 19.92 -2.94 -3.69
CA ALA A 85 20.52 -2.86 -2.35
C ALA A 85 19.56 -2.22 -1.33
N CYS A 86 19.00 -1.06 -1.68
CA CYS A 86 18.02 -0.34 -0.86
C CYS A 86 16.67 -1.09 -0.83
N GLY A 87 16.10 -1.29 0.36
CA GLY A 87 14.81 -1.96 0.55
C GLY A 87 13.58 -1.13 0.16
N GLY A 88 13.77 0.08 -0.37
CA GLY A 88 12.69 1.02 -0.65
C GLY A 88 11.86 0.72 -1.90
N CYS A 89 12.45 0.09 -2.92
CA CYS A 89 11.80 -0.19 -4.21
C CYS A 89 12.00 -1.64 -4.62
N GLN A 90 10.99 -2.22 -5.29
CA GLN A 90 11.02 -3.60 -5.77
C GLN A 90 10.91 -3.68 -7.29
N TYR A 91 10.29 -2.69 -7.97
CA TYR A 91 9.86 -2.82 -9.36
C TYR A 91 10.52 -1.86 -10.36
N GLN A 92 11.58 -1.11 -10.00
CA GLN A 92 12.23 -0.20 -10.97
C GLN A 92 12.82 -0.90 -12.20
N HIS A 93 13.04 -2.21 -12.12
CA HIS A 93 13.50 -3.04 -13.23
C HIS A 93 12.37 -3.47 -14.18
N ILE A 94 11.14 -3.00 -13.96
CA ILE A 94 9.93 -3.39 -14.67
C ILE A 94 9.32 -2.14 -15.31
N ALA A 95 8.99 -2.21 -16.60
CA ALA A 95 8.30 -1.15 -17.32
C ALA A 95 6.97 -0.78 -16.62
N TYR A 96 6.67 0.51 -16.55
CA TYR A 96 5.55 0.99 -15.73
C TYR A 96 4.18 0.37 -16.07
N PRO A 97 3.79 0.20 -17.35
CA PRO A 97 2.55 -0.48 -17.70
C PRO A 97 2.49 -1.94 -17.19
N ALA A 98 3.61 -2.66 -17.24
CA ALA A 98 3.70 -4.01 -16.71
C ALA A 98 3.58 -4.05 -15.18
N GLN A 99 4.11 -3.04 -14.46
CA GLN A 99 3.87 -2.91 -13.01
C GLN A 99 2.38 -2.84 -12.69
N LEU A 100 1.60 -2.06 -13.44
CA LEU A 100 0.16 -1.91 -13.24
C LEU A 100 -0.58 -3.22 -13.50
N ALA A 101 -0.25 -3.91 -14.59
CA ALA A 101 -0.82 -5.22 -14.92
C ALA A 101 -0.51 -6.27 -13.84
N MET A 102 0.74 -6.31 -13.37
CA MET A 102 1.18 -7.19 -12.30
C MET A 102 0.46 -6.91 -10.98
N LYS A 103 0.36 -5.64 -10.57
CA LYS A 103 -0.36 -5.25 -9.36
C LYS A 103 -1.83 -5.66 -9.43
N ARG A 104 -2.50 -5.44 -10.56
CA ARG A 104 -3.88 -5.89 -10.78
C ARG A 104 -4.01 -7.40 -10.58
N LYS A 105 -3.15 -8.19 -11.26
CA LYS A 105 -3.16 -9.65 -11.15
C LYS A 105 -2.97 -10.09 -9.70
N GLN A 106 -1.99 -9.53 -8.99
CA GLN A 106 -1.72 -9.88 -7.60
C GLN A 106 -2.92 -9.61 -6.70
N ILE A 107 -3.60 -8.47 -6.87
CA ILE A 107 -4.81 -8.15 -6.08
C ILE A 107 -5.94 -9.14 -6.40
N ALA A 108 -6.19 -9.41 -7.68
CA ALA A 108 -7.19 -10.39 -8.10
C ALA A 108 -6.91 -11.79 -7.55
N ASP A 109 -5.65 -12.24 -7.58
CA ASP A 109 -5.22 -13.53 -7.03
C ASP A 109 -5.42 -13.59 -5.50
N ILE A 110 -5.09 -12.51 -4.78
CA ILE A 110 -5.32 -12.40 -3.32
C ILE A 110 -6.81 -12.48 -2.99
N PHE A 111 -7.63 -11.71 -3.71
CA PHE A 111 -9.07 -11.63 -3.47
C PHE A 111 -9.75 -12.98 -3.77
N GLN A 112 -9.31 -13.68 -4.81
CA GLN A 112 -9.80 -15.03 -5.09
C GLN A 112 -9.37 -16.04 -4.03
N ARG A 113 -8.11 -16.02 -3.60
CA ARG A 113 -7.55 -17.02 -2.67
C ARG A 113 -7.99 -16.81 -1.21
N ILE A 114 -7.97 -15.58 -0.74
CA ILE A 114 -8.32 -15.22 0.65
C ILE A 114 -9.81 -14.93 0.75
N GLY A 115 -10.34 -14.18 -0.22
CA GLY A 115 -11.71 -13.67 -0.19
C GLY A 115 -12.75 -14.62 -0.81
N GLY A 116 -12.33 -15.58 -1.64
CA GLY A 116 -13.28 -16.28 -2.53
C GLY A 116 -13.99 -15.33 -3.51
N ILE A 117 -13.48 -14.10 -3.66
CA ILE A 117 -14.08 -13.04 -4.45
C ILE A 117 -13.62 -13.19 -5.91
N ALA A 118 -14.57 -13.06 -6.84
CA ALA A 118 -14.31 -13.17 -8.27
C ALA A 118 -13.28 -12.13 -8.75
N GLN A 119 -12.38 -12.55 -9.64
CA GLN A 119 -11.26 -11.73 -10.10
C GLN A 119 -11.68 -10.53 -10.98
N ASP A 120 -12.79 -10.64 -11.69
CA ASP A 120 -13.32 -9.63 -12.60
C ASP A 120 -13.82 -8.38 -11.87
N ILE A 121 -14.13 -8.48 -10.57
CA ILE A 121 -14.49 -7.34 -9.72
C ILE A 121 -13.33 -6.33 -9.55
N VAL A 122 -12.09 -6.78 -9.78
CA VAL A 122 -10.89 -5.97 -9.64
C VAL A 122 -10.63 -5.21 -10.94
N ALA A 123 -10.91 -3.91 -10.88
CA ALA A 123 -10.69 -2.99 -11.98
C ALA A 123 -9.19 -2.83 -12.31
N PRO A 124 -8.85 -2.29 -13.50
CA PRO A 124 -7.50 -1.84 -13.79
C PRO A 124 -6.97 -0.86 -12.73
N VAL A 125 -5.66 -0.94 -12.46
CA VAL A 125 -5.00 -0.06 -11.49
C VAL A 125 -4.98 1.36 -12.04
N VAL A 126 -5.47 2.33 -11.26
CA VAL A 126 -5.35 3.75 -11.59
C VAL A 126 -3.86 4.14 -11.54
N PRO A 127 -3.27 4.59 -12.66
CA PRO A 127 -1.86 4.90 -12.72
C PRO A 127 -1.53 6.17 -11.94
N CYS A 128 -0.34 6.22 -11.36
CA CYS A 128 0.23 7.47 -10.86
C CYS A 128 0.70 8.34 -12.05
N PRO A 129 0.28 9.61 -12.14
CA PRO A 129 0.75 10.51 -13.19
C PRO A 129 2.27 10.71 -13.20
N ARG A 130 2.92 10.56 -12.03
CA ARG A 130 4.36 10.70 -11.87
C ARG A 130 4.92 9.52 -11.05
N PRO A 131 5.43 8.47 -11.70
CA PRO A 131 5.91 7.27 -11.00
C PRO A 131 7.24 7.45 -10.27
N TYR A 132 7.83 8.66 -10.32
CA TYR A 132 9.02 9.09 -9.61
C TYR A 132 8.80 10.47 -8.99
N GLY A 133 9.62 10.84 -8.02
CA GLY A 133 9.52 12.14 -7.35
C GLY A 133 8.22 12.38 -6.59
N TYR A 134 7.45 11.33 -6.27
CA TYR A 134 6.10 11.44 -5.70
C TYR A 134 6.05 11.39 -4.18
N ARG A 135 7.05 10.76 -3.55
CA ARG A 135 7.01 10.40 -2.14
C ARG A 135 7.34 11.61 -1.30
N ASN A 136 6.34 12.13 -0.59
CA ASN A 136 6.43 13.36 0.21
C ASN A 136 6.90 13.12 1.66
N ARG A 137 7.09 11.87 2.08
CA ARG A 137 7.58 11.51 3.41
C ARG A 137 8.53 10.32 3.38
N ILE A 138 9.70 10.50 3.96
CA ILE A 138 10.74 9.47 4.08
C ILE A 138 11.30 9.43 5.51
N MET A 139 11.81 8.28 5.90
CA MET A 139 12.44 8.09 7.21
C MET A 139 13.88 7.65 6.99
N ILE A 140 14.80 8.56 7.27
CA ILE A 140 16.25 8.34 7.17
C ILE A 140 16.75 7.70 8.48
N ARG A 141 17.67 6.75 8.34
CA ARG A 141 18.37 6.07 9.42
C ARG A 141 19.86 6.35 9.31
N SER A 142 20.52 6.41 10.46
CA SER A 142 21.97 6.48 10.56
C SER A 142 22.53 5.20 11.19
N GLN A 143 23.62 4.67 10.65
CA GLN A 143 24.30 3.48 11.18
C GLN A 143 25.81 3.58 10.96
N TRP A 144 26.60 3.28 12.00
CA TRP A 144 28.05 3.23 11.88
C TRP A 144 28.50 1.98 11.11
N ASN A 145 29.23 2.17 10.02
CA ASN A 145 29.87 1.11 9.26
C ASN A 145 31.30 0.91 9.80
N LYS A 146 31.49 -0.14 10.61
CA LYS A 146 32.80 -0.45 11.21
C LYS A 146 33.88 -0.78 10.17
N PRO A 147 33.65 -1.66 9.17
CA PRO A 147 34.65 -1.92 8.13
C PRO A 147 35.14 -0.66 7.40
N GLU A 148 34.24 0.23 7.02
CA GLU A 148 34.57 1.42 6.21
C GLU A 148 34.85 2.67 7.07
N GLN A 149 34.82 2.54 8.40
CA GLN A 149 35.06 3.62 9.38
C GLN A 149 34.28 4.91 9.06
N ARG A 150 33.01 4.77 8.65
CA ARG A 150 32.15 5.90 8.27
C ARG A 150 30.71 5.70 8.71
N LEU A 151 29.94 6.80 8.72
CA LEU A 151 28.51 6.76 9.00
C LEU A 151 27.73 6.57 7.70
N ASN A 152 26.93 5.50 7.63
CA ASN A 152 25.92 5.34 6.59
C ASN A 152 24.67 6.12 6.98
N ILE A 153 24.12 6.89 6.04
CA ILE A 153 22.89 7.65 6.20
C ILE A 153 21.96 7.28 5.06
N GLY A 154 20.82 6.70 5.42
CA GLY A 154 19.91 6.23 4.40
C GLY A 154 18.76 5.33 4.82
N PHE A 155 18.49 4.32 4.01
CA PHE A 155 17.37 3.39 4.19
C PHE A 155 17.88 2.00 4.53
N VAL A 156 17.01 1.18 5.14
CA VAL A 156 17.34 -0.21 5.43
C VAL A 156 17.50 -0.97 4.10
N ARG A 157 18.51 -1.84 4.04
CA ARG A 157 18.76 -2.69 2.89
C ARG A 157 17.66 -3.74 2.70
N ALA A 158 17.55 -4.27 1.48
CA ALA A 158 16.57 -5.29 1.14
C ALA A 158 16.93 -6.67 1.72
N ASP A 159 18.23 -6.95 1.87
CA ASP A 159 18.78 -8.25 2.24
C ASP A 159 19.04 -8.41 3.74
N CYS A 160 19.16 -7.30 4.47
CA CYS A 160 19.53 -7.31 5.89
C CYS A 160 19.03 -6.07 6.64
N GLY A 161 19.18 -6.06 7.97
CA GLY A 161 18.84 -4.92 8.81
C GLY A 161 19.83 -3.75 8.79
N LEU A 162 20.83 -3.77 7.90
CA LEU A 162 21.83 -2.70 7.78
C LEU A 162 21.30 -1.52 6.94
N VAL A 163 21.99 -0.38 7.01
CA VAL A 163 21.64 0.85 6.28
C VAL A 163 22.46 0.95 5.00
N GLU A 164 21.76 1.06 3.88
CA GLU A 164 22.33 1.45 2.59
C GLU A 164 22.64 2.95 2.62
N ASP A 165 23.86 3.32 2.25
CA ASP A 165 24.25 4.73 2.22
C ASP A 165 23.76 5.40 0.95
N ILE A 166 22.84 6.36 1.08
CA ILE A 166 22.12 6.98 -0.03
C ILE A 166 22.33 8.48 -0.04
N PHE A 167 22.45 9.00 -1.25
CA PHE A 167 22.62 10.42 -1.53
C PHE A 167 21.39 11.03 -2.18
N GLU A 168 20.59 10.19 -2.84
CA GLU A 168 19.39 10.59 -3.57
C GLU A 168 18.40 9.41 -3.61
N CYS A 169 17.12 9.72 -3.53
CA CYS A 169 16.02 8.81 -3.69
C CYS A 169 15.13 9.26 -4.86
N LYS A 170 15.15 8.51 -5.97
CA LYS A 170 14.42 8.86 -7.21
C LYS A 170 12.91 8.89 -7.06
N ILE A 171 12.34 8.14 -6.10
CA ILE A 171 10.90 8.17 -5.83
C ILE A 171 10.50 9.28 -4.84
N ALA A 172 11.46 9.90 -4.13
CA ALA A 172 11.20 10.98 -3.19
C ALA A 172 11.14 12.34 -3.91
N GLU A 173 10.31 13.25 -3.41
CA GLU A 173 10.27 14.62 -3.94
C GLU A 173 11.65 15.27 -3.96
N PRO A 174 11.98 16.11 -4.97
CA PRO A 174 13.27 16.80 -5.06
C PRO A 174 13.66 17.55 -3.78
N ALA A 175 12.71 18.25 -3.15
CA ALA A 175 12.93 18.95 -1.87
C ALA A 175 13.33 18.02 -0.72
N LEU A 176 12.93 16.74 -0.74
CA LEU A 176 13.42 15.77 0.25
C LEU A 176 14.86 15.35 -0.03
N ASN A 177 15.32 15.34 -1.28
CA ASN A 177 16.72 15.06 -1.60
C ASN A 177 17.64 16.19 -1.11
N GLU A 178 17.18 17.44 -1.16
CA GLU A 178 17.86 18.58 -0.50
C GLU A 178 17.93 18.37 1.02
N GLN A 179 16.82 17.93 1.65
CA GLN A 179 16.81 17.62 3.08
C GLN A 179 17.71 16.42 3.44
N ILE A 180 17.81 15.39 2.59
CA ILE A 180 18.78 14.29 2.77
C ILE A 180 20.19 14.87 2.83
N THR A 181 20.52 15.77 1.90
CA THR A 181 21.84 16.43 1.87
C THR A 181 22.10 17.20 3.16
N HIS A 182 21.11 17.94 3.66
CA HIS A 182 21.22 18.62 4.95
C HIS A 182 21.47 17.67 6.12
N VAL A 183 20.75 16.54 6.20
CA VAL A 183 20.96 15.50 7.22
C VAL A 183 22.35 14.89 7.11
N ARG A 184 22.88 14.71 5.90
CA ARG A 184 24.25 14.21 5.71
C ARG A 184 25.31 15.17 6.19
N ASN A 185 25.11 16.47 5.97
CA ASN A 185 26.02 17.52 6.45
C ASN A 185 25.89 17.76 7.96
N ASN A 186 24.74 17.42 8.55
CA ASN A 186 24.43 17.60 9.97
C ASN A 186 23.86 16.30 10.56
N PRO A 187 24.67 15.23 10.63
CA PRO A 187 24.17 13.92 11.05
C PRO A 187 23.71 13.96 12.50
N PRO A 188 22.71 13.14 12.87
CA PRO A 188 22.27 13.05 14.25
C PRO A 188 23.44 12.64 15.17
N PRO A 189 23.50 13.19 16.40
CA PRO A 189 24.67 13.06 17.28
C PRO A 189 24.92 11.63 17.77
N LYS A 190 23.95 10.72 17.58
CA LYS A 190 24.06 9.30 17.90
C LYS A 190 23.52 8.48 16.74
N GLY A 191 24.18 7.35 16.46
CA GLY A 191 23.69 6.35 15.54
C GLY A 191 22.35 5.75 16.00
N GLY A 192 21.51 5.33 15.06
CA GLY A 192 20.21 4.72 15.34
C GLY A 192 19.05 5.70 15.54
N ILE A 193 19.30 7.01 15.53
CA ILE A 193 18.24 8.02 15.52
C ILE A 193 17.57 8.06 14.15
N LYS A 194 16.24 7.97 14.14
CA LYS A 194 15.42 8.08 12.93
C LYS A 194 15.13 9.56 12.66
N VAL A 195 15.41 10.02 11.45
CA VAL A 195 15.08 11.37 11.01
C VAL A 195 13.92 11.28 10.02
N VAL A 196 12.77 11.82 10.38
CA VAL A 196 11.60 11.88 9.50
C VAL A 196 11.67 13.17 8.69
N LEU A 197 11.76 13.03 7.38
CA LEU A 197 11.72 14.12 6.41
C LEU A 197 10.36 14.13 5.73
N ARG A 198 9.76 15.32 5.59
CA ARG A 198 8.40 15.46 5.10
C ARG A 198 8.24 16.78 4.34
N ILE A 199 7.53 16.72 3.22
CA ILE A 199 6.95 17.88 2.55
C ILE A 199 5.52 18.04 3.06
N ALA A 200 5.21 19.21 3.58
CA ALA A 200 3.85 19.51 4.02
C ALA A 200 2.93 19.58 2.80
N PRO A 201 1.74 18.96 2.84
CA PRO A 201 0.74 19.15 1.79
C PRO A 201 0.35 20.62 1.72
N LYS A 202 0.34 21.16 0.50
CA LYS A 202 -0.12 22.54 0.26
C LYS A 202 -1.58 22.67 0.69
N ASP A 203 -1.94 23.77 1.34
CA ASP A 203 -3.30 24.10 1.74
C ASP A 203 -3.92 23.11 2.74
N TRP A 204 -3.11 22.35 3.47
CA TRP A 204 -3.54 21.42 4.53
C TRP A 204 -2.72 21.64 5.80
N GLU A 205 -3.41 21.88 6.92
CA GLU A 205 -2.84 21.77 8.25
C GLU A 205 -2.69 20.28 8.57
N VAL A 206 -1.45 19.85 8.81
CA VAL A 206 -1.15 18.47 9.23
C VAL A 206 -0.13 18.49 10.36
N PRO A 207 -0.50 18.03 11.57
CA PRO A 207 0.45 17.92 12.66
C PRO A 207 1.62 17.02 12.27
N ARG A 208 2.80 17.30 12.82
CA ARG A 208 4.07 16.65 12.44
C ARG A 208 3.98 15.12 12.43
N ASP A 209 3.38 14.56 13.48
CA ASP A 209 3.29 13.12 13.70
C ASP A 209 1.99 12.49 13.16
N SER A 210 1.02 13.31 12.73
CA SER A 210 -0.22 12.81 12.14
C SER A 210 0.00 12.33 10.71
N PHE A 211 -0.76 11.31 10.32
CA PHE A 211 -0.71 10.72 8.99
C PHE A 211 -1.25 11.66 7.91
N PHE A 212 -0.66 11.56 6.71
CA PHE A 212 -1.23 12.07 5.47
C PHE A 212 -0.71 11.21 4.33
N GLN A 213 -1.45 11.17 3.23
CA GLN A 213 -1.13 10.35 2.07
C GLN A 213 0.23 10.72 1.45
N ASN A 214 1.01 9.70 1.10
CA ASN A 214 2.43 9.84 0.72
C ASN A 214 2.66 10.30 -0.73
N ASN A 215 1.60 10.39 -1.55
CA ASN A 215 1.68 10.70 -2.97
C ASN A 215 0.65 11.77 -3.34
N PHE A 216 1.09 13.02 -3.45
CA PHE A 216 0.19 14.13 -3.77
C PHE A 216 -0.38 14.05 -5.19
N PHE A 217 0.36 13.49 -6.14
CA PHE A 217 -0.03 13.42 -7.55
C PHE A 217 -1.25 12.52 -7.79
N LEU A 218 -1.53 11.59 -6.88
CA LEU A 218 -2.62 10.62 -7.04
C LEU A 218 -3.78 10.85 -6.04
N LEU A 219 -3.72 11.90 -5.22
CA LEU A 219 -4.84 12.31 -4.36
C LEU A 219 -6.11 12.64 -5.14
N PRO A 220 -6.07 13.37 -6.27
CA PRO A 220 -7.27 13.62 -7.05
C PRO A 220 -7.90 12.30 -7.52
N GLY A 221 -7.10 11.38 -8.06
CA GLY A 221 -7.59 10.07 -8.50
C GLY A 221 -8.18 9.22 -7.38
N LEU A 222 -7.59 9.28 -6.17
CA LEU A 222 -8.13 8.61 -4.98
C LEU A 222 -9.48 9.20 -4.57
N VAL A 223 -9.57 10.52 -4.47
CA VAL A 223 -10.81 11.23 -4.15
C VAL A 223 -11.88 10.97 -5.20
N ASP A 224 -11.54 11.00 -6.48
CA ASP A 224 -12.48 10.78 -7.58
C ASP A 224 -13.00 9.33 -7.59
N THR A 225 -12.14 8.36 -7.25
CA THR A 225 -12.54 6.95 -7.10
C THR A 225 -13.55 6.79 -5.98
N VAL A 226 -13.27 7.36 -4.81
CA VAL A 226 -14.16 7.32 -3.65
C VAL A 226 -15.46 8.10 -3.94
N ARG A 227 -15.37 9.29 -4.53
CA ARG A 227 -16.53 10.10 -4.90
C ARG A 227 -17.44 9.37 -5.88
N SER A 228 -16.86 8.71 -6.89
CA SER A 228 -17.64 7.95 -7.88
C SER A 228 -18.40 6.80 -7.21
N ALA A 229 -17.74 6.06 -6.29
CA ALA A 229 -18.42 5.03 -5.50
C ALA A 229 -19.53 5.64 -4.62
N LEU A 230 -19.27 6.75 -3.93
CA LEU A 230 -20.23 7.43 -3.07
C LEU A 230 -21.46 7.92 -3.85
N THR A 231 -21.24 8.62 -4.97
CA THR A 231 -22.34 9.14 -5.81
C THR A 231 -23.16 8.01 -6.44
N ALA A 232 -22.53 6.89 -6.83
CA ALA A 232 -23.26 5.71 -7.31
C ALA A 232 -24.18 5.10 -6.24
N ALA A 233 -23.97 5.39 -4.95
CA ALA A 233 -24.87 5.02 -3.86
C ALA A 233 -26.13 5.87 -3.79
N GLY A 234 -26.03 7.14 -4.19
CA GLY A 234 -27.07 8.14 -3.94
C GLY A 234 -27.32 8.43 -2.45
N THR A 235 -26.36 8.13 -1.56
CA THR A 235 -26.49 8.40 -0.11
C THR A 235 -26.38 9.88 0.20
N LYS A 236 -27.11 10.29 1.24
CA LYS A 236 -27.19 11.68 1.69
C LYS A 236 -26.14 12.03 2.73
N HIS A 237 -25.71 11.05 3.52
CA HIS A 237 -24.82 11.27 4.66
C HIS A 237 -23.55 10.43 4.53
N LEU A 238 -22.43 11.00 4.97
CA LEU A 238 -21.13 10.32 5.03
C LEU A 238 -20.64 10.23 6.48
N VAL A 239 -20.29 9.03 6.92
CA VAL A 239 -19.51 8.83 8.16
C VAL A 239 -18.10 8.41 7.76
N ASP A 240 -17.12 9.30 7.96
CA ASP A 240 -15.70 9.10 7.66
C ASP A 240 -14.98 8.63 8.92
N LEU A 241 -14.74 7.32 9.03
CA LEU A 241 -14.05 6.70 10.16
C LEU A 241 -12.55 6.66 9.90
N TYR A 242 -11.75 6.88 10.95
CA TYR A 242 -10.30 7.07 10.84
C TYR A 242 -9.95 8.28 9.98
N CYS A 243 -10.74 9.36 10.11
CA CYS A 243 -10.68 10.49 9.18
C CYS A 243 -9.35 11.26 9.22
N GLY A 244 -8.51 11.04 10.23
CA GLY A 244 -7.27 11.76 10.45
C GLY A 244 -7.51 13.28 10.46
N VAL A 245 -6.85 13.98 9.54
CA VAL A 245 -6.98 15.44 9.38
C VAL A 245 -8.19 15.86 8.52
N GLY A 246 -9.16 14.96 8.31
CA GLY A 246 -10.41 15.19 7.58
C GLY A 246 -10.30 15.10 6.07
N PHE A 247 -9.35 14.33 5.53
CA PHE A 247 -9.04 14.32 4.10
C PHE A 247 -10.26 13.99 3.23
N PHE A 248 -10.91 12.86 3.47
CA PHE A 248 -12.05 12.42 2.67
C PHE A 248 -13.31 13.22 2.98
N GLY A 249 -13.69 13.35 4.25
CA GLY A 249 -14.88 14.12 4.65
C GLY A 249 -14.92 15.52 4.03
N ILE A 250 -13.80 16.25 4.03
CA ILE A 250 -13.72 17.58 3.43
C ILE A 250 -13.76 17.51 1.89
N ALA A 251 -13.03 16.58 1.27
CA ALA A 251 -12.96 16.47 -0.19
C ALA A 251 -14.28 15.98 -0.83
N LEU A 252 -15.14 15.34 -0.04
CA LEU A 252 -16.43 14.78 -0.43
C LEU A 252 -17.62 15.61 0.09
N ALA A 253 -17.37 16.69 0.83
CA ALA A 253 -18.39 17.52 1.47
C ALA A 253 -19.49 17.97 0.48
N SER A 254 -19.13 18.35 -0.75
CA SER A 254 -20.09 18.79 -1.76
C SER A 254 -20.90 17.65 -2.42
N ALA A 255 -20.53 16.39 -2.19
CA ALA A 255 -21.21 15.22 -2.75
C ALA A 255 -22.30 14.66 -1.82
N VAL A 256 -22.46 15.21 -0.61
CA VAL A 256 -23.40 14.75 0.41
C VAL A 256 -24.13 15.93 1.07
N GLU A 257 -25.29 15.67 1.66
CA GLU A 257 -26.01 16.67 2.45
C GLU A 257 -25.25 17.00 3.73
N SER A 258 -24.68 15.98 4.39
CA SER A 258 -23.80 16.19 5.55
C SER A 258 -22.77 15.08 5.76
N PHE A 259 -21.71 15.38 6.51
CA PHE A 259 -20.71 14.38 6.89
C PHE A 259 -20.29 14.47 8.37
N VAL A 260 -19.81 13.36 8.92
CA VAL A 260 -19.16 13.31 10.24
C VAL A 260 -17.84 12.56 10.13
N GLY A 261 -16.74 13.18 10.56
CA GLY A 261 -15.43 12.54 10.69
C GLY A 261 -15.16 12.07 12.12
N VAL A 262 -14.63 10.86 12.28
CA VAL A 262 -14.24 10.28 13.58
C VAL A 262 -12.76 9.91 13.59
N GLU A 263 -12.03 10.41 14.56
CA GLU A 263 -10.60 10.13 14.76
C GLU A 263 -10.21 10.19 16.25
N CYS A 264 -9.38 9.27 16.72
CA CYS A 264 -8.98 9.23 18.13
C CYS A 264 -7.86 10.25 18.45
N ASP A 265 -7.04 10.63 17.46
CA ASP A 265 -6.03 11.69 17.59
C ASP A 265 -6.68 13.09 17.65
N ARG A 266 -6.69 13.67 18.85
CA ARG A 266 -7.19 15.03 19.12
C ARG A 266 -6.46 16.11 18.31
N MET A 267 -5.16 15.94 18.04
CA MET A 267 -4.40 16.89 17.23
C MET A 267 -4.84 16.83 15.77
N ALA A 268 -5.08 15.62 15.24
CA ALA A 268 -5.61 15.44 13.91
C ALA A 268 -7.02 16.04 13.76
N ILE A 269 -7.91 15.84 14.74
CA ILE A 269 -9.25 16.47 14.76
C ILE A 269 -9.18 18.00 14.81
N THR A 270 -8.26 18.54 15.60
CA THR A 270 -8.04 20.00 15.66
C THR A 270 -7.61 20.54 14.29
N ALA A 271 -6.71 19.83 13.60
CA ALA A 271 -6.32 20.15 12.24
C ALA A 271 -7.48 19.96 11.25
N ALA A 272 -8.29 18.92 11.39
CA ALA A 272 -9.45 18.66 10.54
C ALA A 272 -10.47 19.81 10.56
N ARG A 273 -10.76 20.35 11.75
CA ARG A 273 -11.64 21.52 11.90
C ARG A 273 -11.07 22.77 11.22
N LYS A 274 -9.76 23.02 11.37
CA LYS A 274 -9.08 24.12 10.65
C LYS A 274 -9.13 23.89 9.13
N ASN A 275 -8.87 22.67 8.67
CA ASN A 275 -8.89 22.31 7.26
C ASN A 275 -10.27 22.50 6.64
N ALA A 276 -11.33 22.12 7.35
CA ALA A 276 -12.71 22.31 6.90
C ALA A 276 -13.05 23.80 6.80
N ALA A 277 -12.65 24.61 7.79
CA ALA A 277 -12.83 26.06 7.74
C ALA A 277 -12.08 26.69 6.55
N MET A 278 -10.80 26.33 6.33
CA MET A 278 -10.01 26.83 5.19
C MET A 278 -10.59 26.45 3.83
N LYS A 279 -11.30 25.31 3.74
CA LYS A 279 -11.90 24.78 2.51
C LYS A 279 -13.40 25.07 2.39
N ASN A 280 -13.97 25.86 3.30
CA ASN A 280 -15.40 26.18 3.36
C ASN A 280 -16.33 24.94 3.38
N ALA A 281 -15.87 23.84 3.99
CA ALA A 281 -16.68 22.64 4.19
C ALA A 281 -17.55 22.83 5.45
N THR A 282 -18.75 23.36 5.27
CA THR A 282 -19.65 23.79 6.36
C THR A 282 -20.71 22.77 6.75
N ASN A 283 -20.89 21.71 5.95
CA ASN A 283 -21.94 20.71 6.15
C ASN A 283 -21.47 19.48 6.94
N GLY A 284 -20.41 19.60 7.73
CA GLY A 284 -19.95 18.47 8.55
C GLY A 284 -19.27 18.84 9.84
N GLU A 285 -19.09 17.81 10.68
CA GLU A 285 -18.48 17.92 12.00
C GLU A 285 -17.39 16.85 12.21
N PHE A 286 -16.52 17.09 13.19
CA PHE A 286 -15.42 16.20 13.54
C PHE A 286 -15.46 15.85 15.03
N ILE A 287 -15.47 14.56 15.32
CA ILE A 287 -15.59 14.00 16.66
C ILE A 287 -14.28 13.29 17.02
N SER A 288 -13.76 13.62 18.20
CA SER A 288 -12.61 12.89 18.76
C SER A 288 -13.11 11.74 19.63
N ALA A 289 -13.03 10.51 19.12
CA ALA A 289 -13.50 9.30 19.78
C ALA A 289 -12.83 8.05 19.17
N ASN A 290 -12.92 6.91 19.87
CA ASN A 290 -12.68 5.63 19.20
C ASN A 290 -13.86 5.33 18.27
N VAL A 291 -13.56 4.62 17.19
CA VAL A 291 -14.56 4.29 16.16
C VAL A 291 -15.69 3.43 16.74
N GLU A 292 -15.35 2.46 17.59
CA GLU A 292 -16.28 1.51 18.20
C GLU A 292 -17.30 2.22 19.11
N ASP A 293 -16.89 3.31 19.76
CA ASP A 293 -17.73 4.09 20.67
C ASP A 293 -18.67 5.05 19.91
N ALA A 294 -18.21 5.57 18.76
CA ALA A 294 -18.94 6.58 18.00
C ALA A 294 -19.92 5.97 16.97
N LEU A 295 -19.52 4.87 16.33
CA LEU A 295 -20.23 4.31 15.16
C LEU A 295 -21.72 4.01 15.40
N PRO A 296 -22.13 3.33 16.51
CA PRO A 296 -23.54 2.99 16.72
C PRO A 296 -24.45 4.22 16.80
N ASN A 297 -23.97 5.30 17.43
CA ASN A 297 -24.77 6.51 17.59
C ASN A 297 -24.89 7.31 16.28
N LEU A 298 -23.84 7.30 15.45
CA LEU A 298 -23.80 8.07 14.21
C LEU A 298 -24.69 7.49 13.12
N VAL A 299 -24.68 6.16 12.93
CA VAL A 299 -25.53 5.54 11.90
C VAL A 299 -27.01 5.66 12.27
N ASN A 300 -27.36 5.55 13.55
CA ASN A 300 -28.71 5.80 14.04
C ASN A 300 -29.16 7.26 13.86
N LYS A 301 -28.24 8.23 14.01
CA LYS A 301 -28.54 9.66 13.80
C LYS A 301 -28.92 9.98 12.34
N PHE A 302 -28.26 9.38 11.35
CA PHE A 302 -28.40 9.74 9.93
C PHE A 302 -29.27 8.77 9.11
N SER A 303 -29.86 7.77 9.75
CA SER A 303 -30.52 6.62 9.09
C SER A 303 -29.55 5.79 8.24
N ALA A 304 -29.48 4.49 8.55
CA ALA A 304 -28.60 3.56 7.86
C ALA A 304 -28.81 3.55 6.34
N ALA A 305 -30.07 3.57 5.88
CA ALA A 305 -30.42 3.54 4.46
C ALA A 305 -30.00 4.79 3.66
N ALA A 306 -29.67 5.90 4.33
CA ALA A 306 -29.23 7.14 3.69
C ALA A 306 -27.74 7.43 3.90
N THR A 307 -27.00 6.51 4.54
CA THR A 307 -25.64 6.75 5.03
C THR A 307 -24.62 5.83 4.33
N SER A 308 -23.54 6.42 3.85
CA SER A 308 -22.30 5.71 3.51
C SER A 308 -21.30 5.81 4.64
N VAL A 309 -20.62 4.71 4.94
CA VAL A 309 -19.48 4.71 5.86
C VAL A 309 -18.19 4.54 5.07
N LEU A 310 -17.29 5.50 5.17
CA LEU A 310 -15.93 5.40 4.65
C LEU A 310 -15.00 4.92 5.77
N ILE A 311 -14.15 3.94 5.46
CA ILE A 311 -13.11 3.44 6.36
C ILE A 311 -11.75 3.46 5.68
N ASP A 312 -10.77 4.12 6.31
CA ASP A 312 -9.35 4.07 5.92
C ASP A 312 -8.49 3.60 7.13
N PRO A 313 -8.61 2.32 7.53
CA PRO A 313 -7.96 1.82 8.73
C PRO A 313 -6.45 1.67 8.55
N PRO A 314 -5.69 1.51 9.66
CA PRO A 314 -4.26 1.20 9.58
C PRO A 314 -3.99 -0.13 8.86
N ARG A 315 -2.73 -0.42 8.54
CA ARG A 315 -2.28 -1.63 7.81
C ARG A 315 -2.76 -2.99 8.35
N LYS A 316 -3.22 -3.05 9.61
CA LYS A 316 -3.75 -4.27 10.23
C LYS A 316 -5.23 -4.54 9.88
N GLY A 317 -5.89 -3.59 9.21
CA GLY A 317 -7.32 -3.60 8.95
C GLY A 317 -8.15 -3.09 10.13
N CYS A 318 -9.46 -3.28 10.04
CA CYS A 318 -10.39 -2.95 11.12
C CYS A 318 -10.30 -3.98 12.27
N LEU A 319 -10.72 -3.57 13.48
CA LEU A 319 -10.93 -4.53 14.55
C LEU A 319 -12.16 -5.40 14.23
N PRO A 320 -12.19 -6.69 14.64
CA PRO A 320 -13.35 -7.55 14.42
C PRO A 320 -14.65 -6.95 14.95
N GLN A 321 -14.59 -6.26 16.10
CA GLN A 321 -15.73 -5.56 16.68
C GLN A 321 -16.26 -4.45 15.75
N THR A 322 -15.38 -3.66 15.13
CA THR A 322 -15.77 -2.61 14.18
C THR A 322 -16.52 -3.21 12.98
N LEU A 323 -16.03 -4.33 12.44
CA LEU A 323 -16.66 -5.02 11.32
C LEU A 323 -18.04 -5.56 11.69
N GLN A 324 -18.19 -6.13 12.90
CA GLN A 324 -19.48 -6.59 13.38
C GLN A 324 -20.46 -5.43 13.58
N LEU A 325 -20.02 -4.31 14.15
CA LEU A 325 -20.85 -3.11 14.27
C LEU A 325 -21.34 -2.60 12.91
N LEU A 326 -20.48 -2.59 11.89
CA LEU A 326 -20.88 -2.23 10.52
C LEU A 326 -21.95 -3.18 9.96
N ARG A 327 -21.81 -4.50 10.21
CA ARG A 327 -22.82 -5.50 9.82
C ARG A 327 -24.14 -5.36 10.57
N ASP A 328 -24.10 -4.97 11.84
CA ASP A 328 -25.29 -4.80 12.66
C ASP A 328 -26.05 -3.51 12.29
N GLN A 329 -25.31 -2.43 12.05
CA GLN A 329 -25.89 -1.12 11.70
C GLN A 329 -26.35 -1.02 10.24
N ARG A 330 -25.82 -1.86 9.34
CA ARG A 330 -26.19 -1.97 7.92
C ARG A 330 -26.34 -0.61 7.19
N PRO A 331 -25.33 0.28 7.22
CA PRO A 331 -25.35 1.46 6.35
C PRO A 331 -25.56 1.05 4.88
N ALA A 332 -26.15 1.93 4.08
CA ALA A 332 -26.43 1.65 2.66
C ALA A 332 -25.18 1.29 1.85
N GLN A 333 -24.02 1.83 2.25
CA GLN A 333 -22.73 1.57 1.61
C GLN A 333 -21.59 1.58 2.62
N ILE A 334 -20.57 0.75 2.35
CA ILE A 334 -19.25 0.88 2.96
C ILE A 334 -18.23 1.11 1.85
N ILE A 335 -17.43 2.18 1.97
CA ILE A 335 -16.27 2.43 1.11
C ILE A 335 -15.01 2.12 1.91
N TYR A 336 -14.33 1.03 1.58
CA TYR A 336 -13.11 0.60 2.26
C TYR A 336 -11.88 1.03 1.45
N VAL A 337 -11.06 1.92 2.02
CA VAL A 337 -9.73 2.29 1.50
C VAL A 337 -8.64 1.51 2.24
N SER A 338 -7.69 0.88 1.53
CA SER A 338 -6.56 0.20 2.18
C SER A 338 -5.32 0.02 1.30
N CYS A 339 -4.16 0.25 1.90
CA CYS A 339 -2.86 -0.08 1.33
C CYS A 339 -2.43 -1.54 1.52
N ASN A 340 -3.30 -2.40 2.08
CA ASN A 340 -3.03 -3.82 2.31
C ASN A 340 -4.18 -4.72 1.78
N PRO A 341 -4.06 -5.21 0.53
CA PRO A 341 -5.08 -6.04 -0.11
C PRO A 341 -5.42 -7.33 0.64
N ALA A 342 -4.45 -7.94 1.33
CA ALA A 342 -4.68 -9.21 2.03
C ALA A 342 -5.56 -9.04 3.28
N THR A 343 -5.31 -7.99 4.06
CA THR A 343 -6.18 -7.66 5.21
C THR A 343 -7.55 -7.17 4.74
N MET A 344 -7.59 -6.39 3.65
CA MET A 344 -8.86 -5.98 3.05
C MET A 344 -9.68 -7.20 2.62
N ALA A 345 -9.10 -8.17 1.89
CA ALA A 345 -9.81 -9.38 1.47
C ALA A 345 -10.37 -10.18 2.66
N ARG A 346 -9.63 -10.29 3.76
CA ARG A 346 -10.13 -10.89 5.01
C ARG A 346 -11.34 -10.13 5.57
N ASP A 347 -11.25 -8.80 5.65
CA ASP A 347 -12.30 -7.97 6.24
C ASP A 347 -13.55 -7.95 5.35
N LEU A 348 -13.38 -7.98 4.03
CA LEU A 348 -14.46 -8.12 3.06
C LEU A 348 -15.23 -9.45 3.23
N ASN A 349 -14.57 -10.56 3.54
CA ASN A 349 -15.27 -11.81 3.84
C ASN A 349 -16.22 -11.66 5.03
N ILE A 350 -15.75 -10.99 6.08
CA ILE A 350 -16.55 -10.75 7.27
C ILE A 350 -17.73 -9.84 6.90
N LEU A 351 -17.49 -8.72 6.20
CA LEU A 351 -18.55 -7.78 5.81
C LEU A 351 -19.58 -8.43 4.88
N CYS A 352 -19.17 -9.23 3.92
CA CYS A 352 -20.06 -9.85 2.93
C CYS A 352 -20.72 -11.17 3.40
N ALA A 353 -20.28 -11.74 4.53
CA ALA A 353 -20.85 -12.98 5.05
C ALA A 353 -22.39 -12.88 5.21
N ASP A 354 -23.10 -13.98 4.96
CA ASP A 354 -24.56 -14.06 5.03
C ASP A 354 -25.30 -13.06 4.11
N GLY A 355 -24.62 -12.49 3.12
CA GLY A 355 -25.20 -11.53 2.18
C GLY A 355 -25.52 -10.17 2.79
N VAL A 356 -24.96 -9.82 3.96
CA VAL A 356 -25.22 -8.51 4.59
C VAL A 356 -24.79 -7.36 3.68
N PHE A 357 -23.61 -7.52 3.05
CA PHE A 357 -23.12 -6.63 2.01
C PHE A 357 -22.75 -7.41 0.76
N THR A 358 -22.87 -6.77 -0.40
CA THR A 358 -22.33 -7.24 -1.66
C THR A 358 -21.19 -6.33 -2.07
N LEU A 359 -20.07 -6.93 -2.48
CA LEU A 359 -18.98 -6.18 -3.07
C LEU A 359 -19.39 -5.81 -4.51
N ALA A 360 -19.41 -4.52 -4.83
CA ALA A 360 -19.76 -4.03 -6.16
C ALA A 360 -18.52 -3.88 -7.04
N LYS A 361 -17.44 -3.34 -6.49
CA LYS A 361 -16.21 -3.07 -7.24
C LYS A 361 -15.00 -2.93 -6.33
N VAL A 362 -13.83 -3.33 -6.83
CA VAL A 362 -12.54 -2.99 -6.22
C VAL A 362 -11.73 -2.20 -7.24
N THR A 363 -11.31 -0.99 -6.88
CA THR A 363 -10.48 -0.13 -7.72
C THR A 363 -9.12 0.06 -7.07
N PRO A 364 -8.06 -0.58 -7.60
CA PRO A 364 -6.70 -0.33 -7.17
C PRO A 364 -6.18 1.02 -7.67
N LEU A 365 -5.31 1.65 -6.90
CA LEU A 365 -4.57 2.84 -7.27
C LEU A 365 -3.08 2.65 -6.98
N ASP A 366 -2.23 3.03 -7.92
CA ASP A 366 -0.79 2.94 -7.76
C ASP A 366 -0.23 4.09 -6.93
N MET A 367 -0.58 4.13 -5.65
CA MET A 367 -0.12 5.15 -4.70
C MET A 367 1.39 5.04 -4.39
N PHE A 368 1.97 3.87 -4.69
CA PHE A 368 3.38 3.57 -4.46
C PHE A 368 4.05 2.94 -5.71
N PRO A 369 4.19 3.70 -6.81
CA PRO A 369 4.92 3.26 -8.00
C PRO A 369 6.33 2.75 -7.66
N GLN A 370 6.89 1.86 -8.47
CA GLN A 370 8.21 1.24 -8.24
C GLN A 370 8.30 0.32 -7.00
N THR A 371 7.21 0.15 -6.26
CA THR A 371 7.11 -0.75 -5.10
C THR A 371 6.04 -1.81 -5.30
N GLN A 372 6.09 -2.86 -4.50
CA GLN A 372 5.05 -3.90 -4.43
C GLN A 372 3.70 -3.43 -3.85
N HIS A 373 3.67 -2.24 -3.22
CA HIS A 373 2.47 -1.77 -2.53
C HIS A 373 1.44 -1.20 -3.50
N VAL A 374 0.17 -1.36 -3.15
CA VAL A 374 -0.97 -0.86 -3.91
C VAL A 374 -2.06 -0.43 -2.95
N GLU A 375 -2.68 0.70 -3.24
CA GLU A 375 -3.85 1.20 -2.53
C GLU A 375 -5.09 0.62 -3.20
N CYS A 376 -6.11 0.23 -2.45
CA CYS A 376 -7.35 -0.31 -2.99
C CYS A 376 -8.53 0.44 -2.39
N VAL A 377 -9.53 0.72 -3.22
CA VAL A 377 -10.86 1.21 -2.80
C VAL A 377 -11.88 0.13 -3.14
N ALA A 378 -12.50 -0.45 -2.12
CA ALA A 378 -13.59 -1.41 -2.28
C ALA A 378 -14.93 -0.73 -1.99
N ASP A 379 -15.89 -0.93 -2.87
CA ASP A 379 -17.25 -0.42 -2.78
C ASP A 379 -18.21 -1.56 -2.41
N LEU A 380 -18.74 -1.53 -1.19
CA LEU A 380 -19.70 -2.51 -0.69
C LEU A 380 -21.09 -1.87 -0.57
N ARG A 381 -22.12 -2.61 -0.98
CA ARG A 381 -23.52 -2.18 -0.95
C ARG A 381 -24.30 -3.07 0.00
N ALA A 382 -25.16 -2.48 0.82
CA ALA A 382 -26.13 -3.28 1.56
C ALA A 382 -26.98 -4.07 0.56
N ALA A 383 -27.22 -5.36 0.83
CA ALA A 383 -28.13 -6.11 -0.01
C ALA A 383 -29.53 -5.48 0.04
N VAL A 384 -30.15 -5.29 -1.13
CA VAL A 384 -31.55 -4.88 -1.21
C VAL A 384 -32.37 -6.03 -0.64
N ALA A 385 -33.12 -5.76 0.43
CA ALA A 385 -33.99 -6.73 1.09
C ALA A 385 -35.11 -7.22 0.16
#